data_AF-V9KQH4-F1
#
_entry.id   AF-V9KQH4-F1
#
_cell.length_a   1.000
_cell.length_b   1.000
_cell.length_c   1.000
_cell.angle_alpha   90.00
_cell.angle_beta   90.00
_cell.angle_gamma   90.00
#
_symmetry.space_group_name_H-M   'P 1'
#
loop_
_entity.id
_entity.type
_entity.pdbx_description
1 polymer ?
#
loop_
_entity_poly.entity_id
_entity_poly.type
_entity_poly.pdbx_seq_one_letter_code
_entity_poly.pdbx_strand_id
1 'polypeptide(L)'
;PNGGDGGDPAASPPSCKRPRAELEPQAVPGEPGPRSGPGLKPEPPVAPAPGNLVTVVLGAQWGDEGKGKVVDLLAQDAELVCRCQGGNNAGHTVVVDSVEYDFHLLPSGVINKNAISFIGNGVVIHLPGLFEEAEKNLHKGKGLEGWESRTVISDRAHIVFDFHQAVDGVQEQQRQEQAGKNLGTTKKGIGPVYASKASRTGLRICDLLSDFDEFSKRFRLLAEQYKAMYPILTVDIEGELEKLKGYVARIRPLVKDGVYYMYKALHGPPRKILVEGANATLLDIDFGTYPFVTSSNCTVGGVCTGLGIPPRNIGAVYGVVKAYTTRVGVGAFPTEQDNALGEKLQTRGREVGVTTGRKRRCGWLDLVLVKYAHMINGFTALALTKLDILDTLEELKIGIGYRLEGKTIPYFPANQEVLNKVEVEYVTFPGWKTSTEKARSFQELPDNARQYVKYIEEHIGVPIKWIGIGKSRECMIRIF
;
A
#
# COMPACT_ATOMS: atom_id res chain seq x y z
N PRO A 1 -71.91 -46.99 6.32
CA PRO A 1 -73.30 -46.53 6.12
C PRO A 1 -73.30 -45.28 5.23
N ASN A 2 -73.22 -45.50 3.90
CA ASN A 2 -74.35 -45.48 2.93
C ASN A 2 -74.74 -44.03 2.61
N GLY A 3 -74.81 -43.54 1.37
CA GLY A 3 -74.77 -44.07 -0.02
C GLY A 3 -75.17 -42.87 -0.90
N GLY A 4 -74.58 -42.63 -2.08
CA GLY A 4 -74.99 -43.22 -3.38
C GLY A 4 -76.34 -42.66 -3.85
N ASP A 5 -76.59 -42.24 -5.10
CA ASP A 5 -75.83 -42.40 -6.34
C ASP A 5 -76.57 -41.72 -7.52
N GLY A 6 -75.89 -41.56 -8.66
CA GLY A 6 -76.48 -41.51 -10.02
C GLY A 6 -76.60 -40.13 -10.70
N GLY A 7 -76.06 -39.88 -11.89
CA GLY A 7 -75.32 -40.74 -12.82
C GLY A 7 -74.77 -39.95 -14.02
N ASP A 8 -73.78 -40.55 -14.68
CA ASP A 8 -73.15 -40.18 -15.97
C ASP A 8 -73.88 -40.98 -17.10
N PRO A 9 -73.73 -40.73 -18.43
CA PRO A 9 -72.42 -40.83 -19.11
C PRO A 9 -72.16 -39.98 -20.39
N ALA A 10 -70.86 -39.73 -20.63
CA ALA A 10 -70.09 -39.87 -21.89
C ALA A 10 -70.48 -39.16 -23.21
N ALA A 11 -69.51 -38.39 -23.77
CA ALA A 11 -68.96 -38.59 -25.14
C ALA A 11 -67.77 -37.63 -25.43
N SER A 12 -66.73 -38.16 -26.09
CA SER A 12 -65.43 -37.54 -26.43
C SER A 12 -65.44 -36.82 -27.83
N PRO A 13 -64.33 -36.19 -28.30
CA PRO A 13 -64.34 -34.93 -29.06
C PRO A 13 -64.14 -35.06 -30.59
N PRO A 14 -64.18 -33.97 -31.39
CA PRO A 14 -63.68 -33.97 -32.76
C PRO A 14 -62.33 -33.24 -32.94
N SER A 15 -61.36 -34.05 -33.39
CA SER A 15 -60.32 -33.85 -34.41
C SER A 15 -59.74 -32.45 -34.76
N CYS A 16 -58.41 -32.42 -34.67
CA CYS A 16 -57.44 -31.59 -35.38
C CYS A 16 -57.72 -31.42 -36.89
N LYS A 17 -57.63 -30.18 -37.41
CA LYS A 17 -57.49 -29.89 -38.86
C LYS A 17 -56.40 -28.85 -39.10
N ARG A 18 -55.39 -29.26 -39.88
CA ARG A 18 -54.34 -28.44 -40.50
C ARG A 18 -54.93 -27.57 -41.62
N PRO A 19 -54.31 -26.43 -42.00
CA PRO A 19 -54.44 -25.87 -43.34
C PRO A 19 -53.41 -26.49 -44.31
N ARG A 20 -53.90 -26.90 -45.49
CA ARG A 20 -53.16 -27.21 -46.74
C ARG A 20 -52.45 -25.92 -47.22
N ALA A 21 -51.17 -25.92 -47.61
CA ALA A 21 -50.57 -26.44 -48.85
C ALA A 21 -51.14 -25.77 -50.12
N GLU A 22 -50.50 -24.68 -50.56
CA GLU A 22 -50.56 -24.17 -51.93
C GLU A 22 -49.25 -24.50 -52.67
N LEU A 23 -49.41 -24.87 -53.94
CA LEU A 23 -48.45 -25.51 -54.81
C LEU A 23 -47.37 -24.57 -55.37
N GLU A 24 -46.16 -25.12 -55.52
CA GLU A 24 -45.05 -24.59 -56.31
C GLU A 24 -45.38 -24.49 -57.81
N PRO A 25 -44.70 -23.61 -58.56
CA PRO A 25 -44.31 -23.86 -59.94
C PRO A 25 -42.85 -24.33 -60.03
N GLN A 26 -42.63 -25.50 -60.64
CA GLN A 26 -41.31 -25.99 -61.02
C GLN A 26 -40.84 -25.46 -62.39
N ALA A 27 -39.50 -25.29 -62.48
CA ALA A 27 -38.56 -25.34 -63.63
C ALA A 27 -37.67 -24.07 -63.62
N VAL A 28 -36.33 -24.11 -63.66
CA VAL A 28 -35.38 -24.80 -64.57
C VAL A 28 -34.00 -24.94 -63.86
N PRO A 29 -33.15 -25.96 -64.13
CA PRO A 29 -31.87 -26.12 -63.44
C PRO A 29 -30.80 -25.15 -63.96
N GLY A 30 -30.29 -24.29 -63.07
CA GLY A 30 -29.12 -23.42 -63.28
C GLY A 30 -27.87 -24.00 -62.63
N GLU A 31 -26.73 -23.76 -63.27
CA GLU A 31 -25.37 -24.29 -63.03
C GLU A 31 -24.87 -24.28 -61.57
N PRO A 32 -23.94 -25.20 -61.20
CA PRO A 32 -23.38 -25.25 -59.85
C PRO A 32 -22.47 -24.06 -59.56
N GLY A 33 -22.90 -23.19 -58.64
CA GLY A 33 -22.06 -22.14 -58.06
C GLY A 33 -20.84 -22.69 -57.30
N PRO A 34 -19.79 -21.88 -57.11
CA PRO A 34 -18.50 -22.35 -56.59
C PRO A 34 -18.63 -22.86 -55.16
N ARG A 35 -18.08 -24.05 -54.90
CA ARG A 35 -17.98 -24.68 -53.58
C ARG A 35 -17.35 -23.69 -52.59
N SER A 36 -18.10 -23.31 -51.57
CA SER A 36 -17.58 -22.61 -50.39
C SER A 36 -16.48 -23.47 -49.76
N GLY A 37 -15.26 -22.94 -49.72
CA GLY A 37 -14.12 -23.56 -49.05
C GLY A 37 -14.40 -23.82 -47.56
N PRO A 38 -13.59 -24.67 -46.90
CA PRO A 38 -13.77 -24.96 -45.49
C PRO A 38 -13.68 -23.66 -44.69
N GLY A 39 -14.79 -23.31 -44.02
CA GLY A 39 -14.88 -22.11 -43.21
C GLY A 39 -13.76 -22.08 -42.18
N LEU A 40 -12.88 -21.09 -42.28
CA LEU A 40 -11.93 -20.74 -41.24
C LEU A 40 -12.73 -20.50 -39.96
N LYS A 41 -12.47 -21.32 -38.92
CA LYS A 41 -12.99 -21.07 -37.58
C LYS A 41 -12.54 -19.66 -37.17
N PRO A 42 -13.42 -18.80 -36.62
CA PRO A 42 -12.99 -17.49 -36.12
C PRO A 42 -11.88 -17.72 -35.10
N GLU A 43 -10.76 -17.03 -35.28
CA GLU A 43 -9.67 -17.07 -34.31
C GLU A 43 -10.21 -16.66 -32.93
N PRO A 44 -9.77 -17.33 -31.85
CA PRO A 44 -10.19 -16.95 -30.51
C PRO A 44 -9.80 -15.49 -30.25
N PRO A 45 -10.65 -14.70 -29.58
CA PRO A 45 -10.36 -13.30 -29.30
C PRO A 45 -9.04 -13.19 -28.53
N VAL A 46 -8.10 -12.43 -29.07
CA VAL A 46 -6.85 -12.09 -28.40
C VAL A 46 -7.19 -11.29 -27.13
N ALA A 47 -6.59 -11.66 -26.00
CA ALA A 47 -6.81 -10.95 -24.76
C ALA A 47 -6.44 -9.47 -24.95
N PRO A 48 -7.31 -8.51 -24.58
CA PRO A 48 -7.02 -7.10 -24.76
C PRO A 48 -5.77 -6.71 -23.96
N ALA A 49 -4.95 -5.82 -24.53
CA ALA A 49 -3.81 -5.24 -23.85
C ALA A 49 -4.27 -4.64 -22.51
N PRO A 50 -3.43 -4.69 -21.45
CA PRO A 50 -3.85 -4.33 -20.10
C PRO A 50 -4.27 -2.85 -19.95
N GLY A 51 -4.01 -1.99 -20.94
CA GLY A 51 -4.21 -0.55 -20.84
C GLY A 51 -3.04 0.11 -20.11
N ASN A 52 -3.31 1.18 -19.38
CA ASN A 52 -2.31 1.87 -18.57
C ASN A 52 -1.75 0.95 -17.48
N LEU A 53 -0.43 1.00 -17.31
CA LEU A 53 0.26 0.32 -16.22
C LEU A 53 0.49 1.28 -15.04
N VAL A 54 0.38 0.77 -13.82
CA VAL A 54 0.67 1.53 -12.60
C VAL A 54 2.15 1.39 -12.23
N THR A 55 2.76 2.51 -11.87
CA THR A 55 4.10 2.55 -11.26
C THR A 55 3.95 2.51 -9.74
N VAL A 56 4.69 1.66 -9.05
CA VAL A 56 4.58 1.44 -7.61
C VAL A 56 5.89 1.80 -6.91
N VAL A 57 5.82 2.48 -5.77
CA VAL A 57 6.98 2.73 -4.89
C VAL A 57 6.73 2.05 -3.54
N LEU A 58 7.61 1.12 -3.16
CA LEU A 58 7.49 0.33 -1.92
C LEU A 58 8.78 0.41 -1.09
N GLY A 59 8.64 0.18 0.22
CA GLY A 59 9.77 0.14 1.15
C GLY A 59 10.32 -1.27 1.23
N ALA A 60 11.63 -1.42 1.10
CA ALA A 60 12.27 -2.74 1.08
C ALA A 60 12.76 -3.21 2.47
N GLN A 61 12.57 -2.40 3.53
CA GLN A 61 13.08 -2.68 4.88
C GLN A 61 11.93 -2.56 5.92
N TRP A 62 12.17 -1.92 7.07
CA TRP A 62 11.19 -1.66 8.14
C TRP A 62 10.64 -0.21 8.13
N GLY A 63 10.56 0.42 6.96
CA GLY A 63 10.07 1.78 6.85
C GLY A 63 11.19 2.82 6.98
N ASP A 64 10.82 4.08 6.81
CA ASP A 64 11.73 5.22 6.89
C ASP A 64 12.89 5.22 5.87
N GLU A 65 12.77 4.47 4.78
CA GLU A 65 13.77 4.38 3.71
C GLU A 65 13.84 5.65 2.84
N GLY A 66 13.02 6.67 3.13
CA GLY A 66 12.96 7.89 2.32
C GLY A 66 12.13 7.76 1.05
N LYS A 67 11.14 6.84 1.02
CA LYS A 67 10.19 6.68 -0.09
C LYS A 67 9.59 8.00 -0.58
N GLY A 68 9.28 8.91 0.35
CA GLY A 68 8.71 10.21 0.04
C GLY A 68 9.48 10.98 -1.03
N LYS A 69 10.82 10.86 -1.10
CA LYS A 69 11.63 11.53 -2.14
C LYS A 69 11.45 10.92 -3.51
N VAL A 70 11.34 9.59 -3.58
CA VAL A 70 11.12 8.87 -4.84
C VAL A 70 9.70 9.13 -5.34
N VAL A 71 8.73 9.13 -4.43
CA VAL A 71 7.33 9.47 -4.73
C VAL A 71 7.24 10.91 -5.20
N ASP A 72 7.86 11.86 -4.51
CA ASP A 72 7.89 13.28 -4.88
C ASP A 72 8.52 13.51 -6.27
N LEU A 73 9.63 12.84 -6.57
CA LEU A 73 10.26 12.87 -7.90
C LEU A 73 9.31 12.35 -8.99
N LEU A 74 8.66 11.22 -8.77
CA LEU A 74 7.76 10.60 -9.76
C LEU A 74 6.41 11.30 -9.86
N ALA A 75 5.96 11.95 -8.79
CA ALA A 75 4.67 12.63 -8.74
C ALA A 75 4.64 13.89 -9.62
N GLN A 76 5.79 14.47 -9.97
CA GLN A 76 5.85 15.63 -10.88
C GLN A 76 5.24 15.32 -12.26
N ASP A 77 5.45 14.10 -12.74
CA ASP A 77 4.98 13.63 -14.04
C ASP A 77 3.73 12.76 -13.96
N ALA A 78 3.24 12.45 -12.75
CA ALA A 78 2.06 11.62 -12.56
C ALA A 78 0.77 12.44 -12.70
N GLU A 79 -0.23 11.85 -13.34
CA GLU A 79 -1.57 12.46 -13.46
C GLU A 79 -2.53 11.90 -12.41
N LEU A 80 -2.22 10.75 -11.83
CA LEU A 80 -2.97 10.11 -10.75
C LEU A 80 -1.99 9.54 -9.72
N VAL A 81 -2.10 9.96 -8.46
CA VAL A 81 -1.29 9.45 -7.36
C VAL A 81 -2.19 8.77 -6.34
N CYS A 82 -1.96 7.47 -6.11
CA CYS A 82 -2.83 6.62 -5.34
C CYS A 82 -2.20 6.19 -4.02
N ARG A 83 -3.01 6.07 -2.98
CA ARG A 83 -2.71 5.31 -1.75
C ARG A 83 -3.59 4.08 -1.71
N CYS A 84 -3.02 2.90 -1.52
CA CYS A 84 -3.77 1.64 -1.60
C CYS A 84 -4.02 0.95 -0.26
N GLN A 85 -3.33 1.34 0.81
CA GLN A 85 -3.38 0.67 2.12
C GLN A 85 -2.99 1.61 3.26
N GLY A 86 -3.05 1.05 4.48
CA GLY A 86 -2.61 1.73 5.69
C GLY A 86 -3.63 2.77 6.15
N GLY A 87 -3.18 3.76 6.90
CA GLY A 87 -3.97 4.92 7.34
C GLY A 87 -3.05 6.10 7.65
N ASN A 88 -3.36 6.87 8.69
CA ASN A 88 -2.53 7.99 9.17
C ASN A 88 -1.34 7.55 10.07
N ASN A 89 -0.92 6.29 9.99
CA ASN A 89 0.19 5.70 10.73
C ASN A 89 1.52 5.67 9.96
N ALA A 90 1.47 6.01 8.68
CA ALA A 90 2.64 6.33 7.88
C ALA A 90 2.55 7.80 7.49
N GLY A 91 3.70 8.44 7.34
CA GLY A 91 3.75 9.79 6.84
C GLY A 91 5.12 10.13 6.29
N HIS A 92 5.16 11.20 5.51
CA HIS A 92 6.40 11.75 4.98
C HIS A 92 6.24 13.24 4.71
N THR A 93 7.38 13.91 4.78
CA THR A 93 7.48 15.33 4.49
C THR A 93 7.91 15.53 3.05
N VAL A 94 7.23 16.41 2.34
CA VAL A 94 7.60 16.87 0.99
C VAL A 94 7.93 18.36 1.06
N VAL A 95 8.99 18.77 0.37
CA VAL A 95 9.42 20.18 0.33
C VAL A 95 9.13 20.75 -1.05
N VAL A 96 8.26 21.76 -1.13
CA VAL A 96 7.94 22.49 -2.37
C VAL A 96 8.08 23.97 -2.12
N ASP A 97 8.83 24.67 -2.98
CA ASP A 97 9.13 26.09 -2.86
C ASP A 97 9.64 26.50 -1.46
N SER A 98 10.52 25.67 -0.89
CA SER A 98 11.06 25.81 0.48
C SER A 98 10.03 25.67 1.62
N VAL A 99 8.81 25.21 1.33
CA VAL A 99 7.77 24.91 2.34
C VAL A 99 7.68 23.41 2.57
N GLU A 100 7.74 22.99 3.83
CA GLU A 100 7.64 21.58 4.25
C GLU A 100 6.19 21.17 4.52
N TYR A 101 5.59 20.34 3.67
CA TYR A 101 4.26 19.76 3.85
C TYR A 101 4.36 18.35 4.44
N ASP A 102 3.53 18.03 5.43
CA ASP A 102 3.55 16.72 6.11
C ASP A 102 2.29 15.94 5.74
N PHE A 103 2.47 14.83 5.03
CA PHE A 103 1.36 13.99 4.59
C PHE A 103 1.28 12.71 5.40
N HIS A 104 0.06 12.30 5.73
CA HIS A 104 -0.24 11.06 6.44
C HIS A 104 -1.27 10.23 5.68
N LEU A 105 -2.49 10.73 5.48
CA LEU A 105 -3.55 10.07 4.69
C LEU A 105 -3.59 10.56 3.24
N LEU A 106 -3.37 11.86 3.01
CA LEU A 106 -3.39 12.39 1.66
C LEU A 106 -2.19 11.83 0.89
N PRO A 107 -2.39 11.28 -0.33
CA PRO A 107 -1.28 10.99 -1.22
C PRO A 107 -0.50 12.27 -1.48
N SER A 108 0.83 12.23 -1.37
CA SER A 108 1.66 13.43 -1.47
C SER A 108 1.65 14.10 -2.83
N GLY A 109 1.24 13.37 -3.87
CA GLY A 109 0.93 13.93 -5.18
C GLY A 109 -0.15 15.02 -5.17
N VAL A 110 -0.88 15.19 -4.05
CA VAL A 110 -1.86 16.28 -3.89
C VAL A 110 -1.24 17.68 -4.00
N ILE A 111 0.08 17.82 -3.85
CA ILE A 111 0.77 19.09 -4.12
C ILE A 111 0.88 19.38 -5.62
N ASN A 112 0.91 18.35 -6.48
CA ASN A 112 0.89 18.56 -7.92
C ASN A 112 -0.52 18.96 -8.36
N LYS A 113 -0.68 20.24 -8.75
CA LYS A 113 -1.96 20.80 -9.20
C LYS A 113 -2.53 20.12 -10.45
N ASN A 114 -1.70 19.42 -11.22
CA ASN A 114 -2.09 18.67 -12.41
C ASN A 114 -2.39 17.19 -12.13
N ALA A 115 -2.18 16.71 -10.90
CA ALA A 115 -2.47 15.35 -10.50
C ALA A 115 -3.76 15.27 -9.68
N ILE A 116 -4.46 14.15 -9.84
CA ILE A 116 -5.52 13.74 -8.91
C ILE A 116 -4.91 12.82 -7.86
N SER A 117 -5.24 13.05 -6.60
CA SER A 117 -4.96 12.13 -5.50
C SER A 117 -6.12 11.16 -5.30
N PHE A 118 -5.83 9.87 -5.21
CA PHE A 118 -6.83 8.83 -4.98
C PHE A 118 -6.52 8.02 -3.72
N ILE A 119 -7.51 7.93 -2.83
CA ILE A 119 -7.45 7.08 -1.63
C ILE A 119 -8.27 5.81 -1.90
N GLY A 120 -7.57 4.69 -2.04
CA GLY A 120 -8.14 3.39 -2.41
C GLY A 120 -8.92 2.70 -1.31
N ASN A 121 -9.65 1.65 -1.69
CA ASN A 121 -10.51 0.88 -0.78
C ASN A 121 -9.73 0.09 0.28
N GLY A 122 -8.44 -0.13 0.09
CA GLY A 122 -7.60 -0.79 1.07
C GLY A 122 -7.19 0.11 2.24
N VAL A 123 -7.37 1.43 2.13
CA VAL A 123 -7.03 2.42 3.17
C VAL A 123 -8.10 2.44 4.28
N VAL A 124 -7.66 2.72 5.51
CA VAL A 124 -8.51 3.02 6.66
C VAL A 124 -8.39 4.51 7.00
N ILE A 125 -9.50 5.24 7.06
CA ILE A 125 -9.53 6.71 7.08
C ILE A 125 -10.11 7.20 8.41
N HIS A 126 -9.30 7.95 9.18
CA HIS A 126 -9.82 8.75 10.30
C HIS A 126 -10.26 10.10 9.74
N LEU A 127 -11.57 10.37 9.70
CA LEU A 127 -12.11 11.58 9.07
C LEU A 127 -11.62 12.88 9.74
N PRO A 128 -11.63 13.02 11.09
CA PRO A 128 -11.03 14.18 11.72
C PRO A 128 -9.56 14.35 11.34
N GLY A 129 -8.78 13.27 11.40
CA GLY A 129 -7.36 13.28 11.05
C GLY A 129 -7.08 13.71 9.60
N LEU A 130 -7.93 13.30 8.65
CA LEU A 130 -7.81 13.73 7.24
C LEU A 130 -7.97 15.25 7.09
N PHE A 131 -9.02 15.82 7.69
CA PHE A 131 -9.29 17.25 7.59
C PHE A 131 -8.29 18.08 8.40
N GLU A 132 -7.88 17.61 9.58
CA GLU A 132 -6.81 18.26 10.36
C GLU A 132 -5.47 18.27 9.60
N GLU A 133 -5.13 17.19 8.90
CA GLU A 133 -3.93 17.13 8.05
C GLU A 133 -4.00 18.16 6.92
N ALA A 134 -5.15 18.25 6.24
CA ALA A 134 -5.36 19.21 5.17
C ALA A 134 -5.27 20.66 5.69
N GLU A 135 -5.98 20.96 6.79
CA GLU A 135 -5.98 22.27 7.42
C GLU A 135 -4.57 22.66 7.89
N LYS A 136 -3.83 21.78 8.55
CA LYS A 136 -2.44 22.04 8.97
C LYS A 136 -1.55 22.39 7.78
N ASN A 137 -1.65 21.66 6.68
CA ASN A 137 -0.83 21.91 5.48
C ASN A 137 -1.23 23.19 4.74
N LEU A 138 -2.53 23.56 4.71
CA LEU A 138 -2.99 24.83 4.15
C LEU A 138 -2.40 26.04 4.89
N HIS A 139 -2.18 25.95 6.21
CA HIS A 139 -1.55 27.02 6.99
C HIS A 139 -0.06 27.20 6.68
N LYS A 140 0.60 26.20 6.09
CA LYS A 140 2.04 26.26 5.79
C LYS A 140 2.35 26.97 4.47
N GLY A 141 1.44 26.87 3.49
CA GLY A 141 1.62 27.48 2.19
C GLY A 141 0.54 27.12 1.18
N LYS A 142 0.66 27.69 -0.03
CA LYS A 142 -0.36 27.62 -1.09
C LYS A 142 -0.38 26.29 -1.86
N GLY A 143 0.50 25.34 -1.53
CA GLY A 143 0.65 24.09 -2.27
C GLY A 143 -0.60 23.19 -2.21
N LEU A 144 -1.37 23.30 -1.13
CA LEU A 144 -2.57 22.49 -0.91
C LEU A 144 -3.89 23.21 -1.23
N GLU A 145 -3.85 24.44 -1.75
CA GLU A 145 -5.07 25.17 -2.14
C GLU A 145 -5.89 24.36 -3.15
N GLY A 146 -7.20 24.23 -2.87
CA GLY A 146 -8.15 23.49 -3.71
C GLY A 146 -7.95 21.97 -3.75
N TRP A 147 -7.28 21.38 -2.76
CA TRP A 147 -7.03 19.93 -2.70
C TRP A 147 -8.30 19.07 -2.80
N GLU A 148 -9.44 19.54 -2.29
CA GLU A 148 -10.71 18.81 -2.35
C GLU A 148 -11.13 18.53 -3.80
N SER A 149 -10.91 19.48 -4.71
CA SER A 149 -11.25 19.34 -6.13
C SER A 149 -10.37 18.32 -6.87
N ARG A 150 -9.22 17.97 -6.28
CA ARG A 150 -8.21 17.05 -6.84
C ARG A 150 -8.07 15.79 -6.00
N THR A 151 -9.01 15.51 -5.10
CA THR A 151 -8.97 14.33 -4.23
C THR A 151 -10.20 13.47 -4.48
N VAL A 152 -9.97 12.18 -4.68
CA VAL A 152 -10.99 11.17 -4.84
C VAL A 152 -10.81 10.09 -3.78
N ILE A 153 -11.89 9.71 -3.12
CA ILE A 153 -11.89 8.71 -2.05
C ILE A 153 -12.80 7.56 -2.49
N SER A 154 -12.30 6.33 -2.36
CA SER A 154 -13.13 5.15 -2.57
C SER A 154 -14.22 5.07 -1.50
N ASP A 155 -15.45 4.94 -1.96
CA ASP A 155 -16.62 4.58 -1.15
C ASP A 155 -16.43 3.30 -0.30
N ARG A 156 -15.53 2.40 -0.68
CA ARG A 156 -15.25 1.13 0.01
C ARG A 156 -14.16 1.23 1.08
N ALA A 157 -13.51 2.38 1.26
CA ALA A 157 -12.55 2.59 2.33
C ALA A 157 -13.24 2.50 3.72
N HIS A 158 -12.55 1.93 4.71
CA HIS A 158 -13.09 1.78 6.06
C HIS A 158 -12.83 3.03 6.90
N ILE A 159 -13.72 3.31 7.86
CA ILE A 159 -13.61 4.47 8.74
C ILE A 159 -12.92 4.04 10.04
N VAL A 160 -11.89 4.80 10.43
CA VAL A 160 -11.33 4.74 11.78
C VAL A 160 -12.15 5.67 12.66
N PHE A 161 -12.71 5.12 13.73
CA PHE A 161 -13.45 5.85 14.76
C PHE A 161 -12.54 6.21 15.93
N ASP A 162 -12.92 7.18 16.74
CA ASP A 162 -12.14 7.65 17.89
C ASP A 162 -11.95 6.51 18.91
N PHE A 163 -12.98 5.68 19.11
CA PHE A 163 -12.87 4.49 19.95
C PHE A 163 -11.88 3.44 19.40
N HIS A 164 -11.65 3.34 18.08
CA HIS A 164 -10.59 2.48 17.56
C HIS A 164 -9.21 2.96 18.01
N GLN A 165 -8.97 4.29 18.06
CA GLN A 165 -7.71 4.85 18.54
C GLN A 165 -7.52 4.60 20.04
N ALA A 166 -8.59 4.78 20.83
CA ALA A 166 -8.57 4.50 22.27
C ALA A 166 -8.26 3.01 22.54
N VAL A 167 -8.91 2.09 21.82
CA VAL A 167 -8.68 0.64 21.95
C VAL A 167 -7.25 0.24 21.58
N ASP A 168 -6.66 0.84 20.54
CA ASP A 168 -5.26 0.60 20.16
C ASP A 168 -4.31 0.96 21.32
N GLY A 169 -4.57 2.07 22.00
CA GLY A 169 -3.84 2.46 23.21
C GLY A 169 -4.01 1.47 24.37
N VAL A 170 -5.24 1.00 24.62
CA VAL A 170 -5.56 0.02 25.66
C VAL A 170 -4.87 -1.32 25.40
N GLN A 171 -4.93 -1.82 24.16
CA GLN A 171 -4.29 -3.09 23.79
C GLN A 171 -2.76 -3.06 23.97
N GLU A 172 -2.12 -1.93 23.66
CA GLU A 172 -0.69 -1.77 23.91
C GLU A 172 -0.34 -1.77 25.39
N GLN A 173 -1.15 -1.14 26.24
CA GLN A 173 -0.95 -1.16 27.68
C GLN A 173 -1.11 -2.59 28.24
N GLN A 174 -2.19 -3.27 27.87
CA GLN A 174 -2.44 -4.65 28.30
C GLN A 174 -1.33 -5.61 27.86
N ARG A 175 -0.84 -5.48 26.62
CA ARG A 175 0.31 -6.28 26.15
C ARG A 175 1.57 -6.02 26.95
N GLN A 176 1.85 -4.76 27.27
CA GLN A 176 3.01 -4.40 28.09
C GLN A 176 2.90 -5.00 29.49
N GLU A 177 1.72 -4.98 30.10
CA GLU A 177 1.46 -5.54 31.44
C GLU A 177 1.56 -7.08 31.46
N GLN A 178 1.06 -7.75 30.41
CA GLN A 178 0.99 -9.22 30.37
C GLN A 178 2.28 -9.89 29.87
N ALA A 179 2.89 -9.33 28.83
CA ALA A 179 4.01 -9.95 28.12
C ALA A 179 5.35 -9.20 28.31
N GLY A 180 5.35 -8.10 29.07
CA GLY A 180 6.52 -7.23 29.27
C GLY A 180 6.98 -6.49 28.01
N LYS A 181 6.24 -6.62 26.90
CA LYS A 181 6.59 -6.08 25.59
C LYS A 181 5.36 -5.47 24.92
N ASN A 182 5.51 -4.27 24.37
CA ASN A 182 4.53 -3.65 23.50
C ASN A 182 4.83 -3.98 22.02
N LEU A 183 3.86 -3.84 21.11
CA LEU A 183 4.15 -3.92 19.67
C LEU A 183 4.79 -2.62 19.17
N GLY A 184 4.54 -1.52 19.87
CA GLY A 184 4.94 -0.18 19.48
C GLY A 184 4.01 0.41 18.42
N THR A 185 2.69 0.18 18.54
CA THR A 185 1.72 0.75 17.58
C THR A 185 1.74 2.28 17.60
N THR A 186 1.23 2.90 16.55
CA THR A 186 1.12 4.36 16.46
C THR A 186 -0.04 4.92 17.28
N LYS A 187 -0.85 4.07 17.92
CA LYS A 187 -2.07 4.45 18.66
C LYS A 187 -3.05 5.25 17.80
N LYS A 188 -3.12 4.90 16.51
CA LYS A 188 -3.98 5.56 15.52
C LYS A 188 -5.20 4.71 15.14
N GLY A 189 -5.43 3.60 15.84
CA GLY A 189 -6.62 2.77 15.63
C GLY A 189 -6.54 1.86 14.41
N ILE A 190 -5.35 1.72 13.81
CA ILE A 190 -5.14 0.95 12.57
C ILE A 190 -5.40 -0.54 12.80
N GLY A 191 -4.81 -1.14 13.83
CA GLY A 191 -5.06 -2.54 14.17
C GLY A 191 -6.54 -2.82 14.44
N PRO A 192 -7.18 -2.08 15.36
CA PRO A 192 -8.60 -2.27 15.67
C PRO A 192 -9.54 -2.14 14.45
N VAL A 193 -9.35 -1.16 13.57
CA VAL A 193 -10.22 -1.01 12.39
C VAL A 193 -10.01 -2.14 11.37
N TYR A 194 -8.77 -2.62 11.17
CA TYR A 194 -8.51 -3.77 10.31
C TYR A 194 -9.08 -5.06 10.90
N ALA A 195 -9.08 -5.20 12.23
CA ALA A 195 -9.77 -6.29 12.91
C ALA A 195 -11.29 -6.22 12.69
N SER A 196 -11.90 -5.03 12.82
CA SER A 196 -13.32 -4.82 12.49
C SER A 196 -13.65 -5.13 11.02
N LYS A 197 -12.75 -4.78 10.09
CA LYS A 197 -12.86 -5.15 8.67
C LYS A 197 -12.85 -6.66 8.49
N ALA A 198 -11.90 -7.37 9.10
CA ALA A 198 -11.82 -8.83 9.04
C ALA A 198 -13.04 -9.52 9.67
N SER A 199 -13.54 -8.97 10.78
CA SER A 199 -14.76 -9.44 11.45
C SER A 199 -16.05 -9.14 10.68
N ARG A 200 -15.99 -8.27 9.65
CA ARG A 200 -17.13 -7.78 8.85
C ARG A 200 -18.11 -6.94 9.68
N THR A 201 -17.64 -6.34 10.75
CA THR A 201 -18.41 -5.44 11.62
C THR A 201 -18.07 -3.96 11.41
N GLY A 202 -16.96 -3.68 10.73
CA GLY A 202 -16.52 -2.32 10.42
C GLY A 202 -17.47 -1.57 9.48
N LEU A 203 -17.36 -0.24 9.52
CA LEU A 203 -18.14 0.68 8.69
C LEU A 203 -17.24 1.36 7.66
N ARG A 204 -17.81 1.65 6.49
CA ARG A 204 -17.12 2.22 5.33
C ARG A 204 -17.69 3.59 4.97
N ILE A 205 -16.98 4.30 4.10
CA ILE A 205 -17.39 5.61 3.58
C ILE A 205 -18.77 5.54 2.90
N CYS A 206 -19.07 4.46 2.16
CA CYS A 206 -20.38 4.25 1.55
C CYS A 206 -21.51 4.16 2.59
N ASP A 207 -21.23 3.55 3.75
CA ASP A 207 -22.22 3.41 4.82
C ASP A 207 -22.54 4.78 5.42
N LEU A 208 -21.51 5.62 5.66
CA LEU A 208 -21.68 6.99 6.17
C LEU A 208 -22.47 7.90 5.21
N LEU A 209 -22.31 7.73 3.90
CA LEU A 209 -22.95 8.58 2.89
C LEU A 209 -24.36 8.14 2.50
N SER A 210 -24.81 6.98 2.97
CA SER A 210 -26.13 6.41 2.71
C SER A 210 -27.16 6.99 3.70
N ASP A 211 -27.97 6.13 4.33
CA ASP A 211 -28.92 6.52 5.36
C ASP A 211 -28.17 6.70 6.69
N PHE A 212 -28.16 7.93 7.19
CA PHE A 212 -27.43 8.27 8.40
C PHE A 212 -28.04 7.63 9.66
N ASP A 213 -29.35 7.35 9.67
CA ASP A 213 -29.99 6.69 10.82
C ASP A 213 -29.55 5.22 10.91
N GLU A 214 -29.47 4.55 9.76
CA GLU A 214 -28.99 3.17 9.69
C GLU A 214 -27.49 3.07 9.99
N PHE A 215 -26.69 4.01 9.47
CA PHE A 215 -25.28 4.16 9.86
C PHE A 215 -25.15 4.33 11.38
N SER A 216 -25.96 5.19 11.98
CA SER A 216 -25.93 5.47 13.42
C SER A 216 -26.26 4.24 14.26
N LYS A 217 -27.25 3.42 13.86
CA LYS A 217 -27.54 2.15 14.55
C LYS A 217 -26.36 1.19 14.51
N ARG A 218 -25.75 1.00 13.34
CA ARG A 218 -24.59 0.10 13.18
C ARG A 218 -23.37 0.62 13.94
N PHE A 219 -23.15 1.94 13.97
CA PHE A 219 -22.09 2.57 14.76
C PHE A 219 -22.28 2.31 16.25
N ARG A 220 -23.49 2.51 16.79
CA ARG A 220 -23.82 2.21 18.20
C ARG A 220 -23.54 0.75 18.54
N LEU A 221 -23.99 -0.17 17.69
CA LEU A 221 -23.74 -1.59 17.90
C LEU A 221 -22.24 -1.91 17.96
N LEU A 222 -21.46 -1.35 17.04
CA LEU A 222 -20.01 -1.54 17.01
C LEU A 222 -19.33 -0.96 18.26
N ALA A 223 -19.71 0.25 18.67
CA ALA A 223 -19.18 0.90 19.88
C ALA A 223 -19.49 0.08 21.14
N GLU A 224 -20.72 -0.42 21.29
CA GLU A 224 -21.10 -1.28 22.42
C GLU A 224 -20.33 -2.62 22.43
N GLN A 225 -20.08 -3.22 21.26
CA GLN A 225 -19.22 -4.41 21.17
C GLN A 225 -17.80 -4.13 21.68
N TYR A 226 -17.22 -2.99 21.32
CA TYR A 226 -15.90 -2.59 21.82
C TYR A 226 -15.91 -2.30 23.32
N LYS A 227 -16.94 -1.63 23.86
CA LYS A 227 -17.10 -1.41 25.31
C LYS A 227 -17.21 -2.74 26.07
N ALA A 228 -17.92 -3.73 25.52
CA ALA A 228 -18.02 -5.05 26.12
C ALA A 228 -16.68 -5.80 26.14
N MET A 229 -15.88 -5.70 25.07
CA MET A 229 -14.54 -6.29 25.01
C MET A 229 -13.51 -5.56 25.88
N TYR A 230 -13.67 -4.24 26.05
CA TYR A 230 -12.76 -3.38 26.78
C TYR A 230 -13.52 -2.56 27.82
N PRO A 231 -13.79 -3.10 29.03
CA PRO A 231 -14.62 -2.43 30.03
C PRO A 231 -14.13 -1.05 30.52
N ILE A 232 -12.83 -0.76 30.33
CA ILE A 232 -12.23 0.55 30.64
C ILE A 232 -12.43 1.60 29.54
N LEU A 233 -13.00 1.22 28.39
CA LEU A 233 -13.22 2.08 27.26
C LEU A 233 -14.43 2.99 27.49
N THR A 234 -14.17 4.30 27.50
CA THR A 234 -15.23 5.32 27.46
C THR A 234 -15.43 5.79 26.03
N VAL A 235 -16.68 5.77 25.55
CA VAL A 235 -17.04 6.25 24.20
C VAL A 235 -18.19 7.25 24.32
N ASP A 236 -17.99 8.46 23.83
CA ASP A 236 -19.05 9.44 23.62
C ASP A 236 -19.72 9.19 22.25
N ILE A 237 -20.66 8.24 22.25
CA ILE A 237 -21.32 7.75 21.05
C ILE A 237 -22.04 8.88 20.30
N GLU A 238 -22.83 9.69 21.02
CA GLU A 238 -23.65 10.73 20.39
C GLU A 238 -22.78 11.90 19.91
N GLY A 239 -21.76 12.29 20.68
CA GLY A 239 -20.82 13.32 20.25
C GLY A 239 -19.99 12.91 19.03
N GLU A 240 -19.57 11.64 18.93
CA GLU A 240 -18.86 11.14 17.76
C GLU A 240 -19.78 11.05 16.53
N LEU A 241 -21.02 10.60 16.68
CA LEU A 241 -22.01 10.61 15.60
C LEU A 241 -22.27 12.03 15.08
N GLU A 242 -22.42 13.02 15.94
CA GLU A 242 -22.64 14.41 15.53
C GLU A 242 -21.43 14.96 14.74
N LYS A 243 -20.20 14.67 15.19
CA LYS A 243 -18.97 15.01 14.44
C LYS A 243 -18.97 14.34 13.06
N LEU A 244 -19.26 13.05 12.98
CA LEU A 244 -19.31 12.29 11.73
C LEU A 244 -20.36 12.85 10.77
N LYS A 245 -21.54 13.23 11.29
CA LYS A 245 -22.60 13.90 10.52
C LYS A 245 -22.11 15.21 9.91
N GLY A 246 -21.36 16.01 10.67
CA GLY A 246 -20.73 17.25 10.21
C GLY A 246 -19.76 17.05 9.03
N TYR A 247 -19.10 15.89 8.93
CA TYR A 247 -18.21 15.58 7.82
C TYR A 247 -18.93 15.09 6.54
N VAL A 248 -20.20 14.67 6.61
CA VAL A 248 -20.93 14.10 5.46
C VAL A 248 -20.95 15.07 4.27
N ALA A 249 -21.29 16.34 4.50
CA ALA A 249 -21.34 17.35 3.44
C ALA A 249 -19.95 17.63 2.83
N ARG A 250 -18.89 17.61 3.65
CA ARG A 250 -17.51 17.85 3.22
C ARG A 250 -16.94 16.68 2.42
N ILE A 251 -17.23 15.44 2.83
CA ILE A 251 -16.63 14.25 2.21
C ILE A 251 -17.39 13.79 0.96
N ARG A 252 -18.73 13.99 0.89
CA ARG A 252 -19.58 13.57 -0.23
C ARG A 252 -19.04 13.93 -1.62
N PRO A 253 -18.55 15.16 -1.90
CA PRO A 253 -18.04 15.49 -3.23
C PRO A 253 -16.77 14.74 -3.64
N LEU A 254 -15.97 14.29 -2.66
CA LEU A 254 -14.71 13.59 -2.88
C LEU A 254 -14.93 12.09 -3.16
N VAL A 255 -16.10 11.54 -2.83
CA VAL A 255 -16.32 10.09 -2.87
C VAL A 255 -16.80 9.62 -4.23
N LYS A 256 -16.20 8.54 -4.73
CA LYS A 256 -16.59 7.84 -5.97
C LYS A 256 -16.57 6.33 -5.75
N ASP A 257 -17.22 5.59 -6.66
CA ASP A 257 -16.97 4.15 -6.79
C ASP A 257 -15.49 3.95 -7.17
N GLY A 258 -14.69 3.45 -6.23
CA GLY A 258 -13.25 3.36 -6.38
C GLY A 258 -12.82 2.39 -7.48
N VAL A 259 -13.54 1.27 -7.62
CA VAL A 259 -13.20 0.21 -8.59
C VAL A 259 -13.45 0.71 -10.00
N TYR A 260 -14.61 1.30 -10.25
CA TYR A 260 -14.96 1.86 -11.55
C TYR A 260 -14.09 3.08 -11.91
N TYR A 261 -13.76 3.91 -10.91
CA TYR A 261 -12.83 5.03 -11.10
C TYR A 261 -11.45 4.54 -11.58
N MET A 262 -10.87 3.53 -10.92
CA MET A 262 -9.61 2.95 -11.32
C MET A 262 -9.71 2.21 -12.66
N TYR A 263 -10.78 1.47 -12.90
CA TYR A 263 -11.01 0.79 -14.18
C TYR A 263 -10.97 1.79 -15.35
N LYS A 264 -11.62 2.95 -15.22
CA LYS A 264 -11.56 4.04 -16.21
C LYS A 264 -10.17 4.64 -16.36
N ALA A 265 -9.45 4.83 -15.27
CA ALA A 265 -8.07 5.33 -15.33
C ALA A 265 -7.14 4.35 -16.05
N LEU A 266 -7.37 3.04 -15.89
CA LEU A 266 -6.57 1.99 -16.52
C LEU A 266 -6.91 1.79 -18.00
N HIS A 267 -8.19 1.85 -18.39
CA HIS A 267 -8.64 1.51 -19.76
C HIS A 267 -9.00 2.75 -20.61
N GLY A 268 -8.81 3.94 -20.06
CA GLY A 268 -9.01 5.21 -20.77
C GLY A 268 -7.80 5.63 -21.61
N PRO A 269 -7.70 6.93 -21.95
CA PRO A 269 -6.53 7.48 -22.62
C PRO A 269 -5.22 7.18 -21.85
N PRO A 270 -4.06 7.20 -22.53
CA PRO A 270 -2.77 7.02 -21.88
C PRO A 270 -2.61 7.93 -20.67
N ARG A 271 -2.32 7.35 -19.50
CA ARG A 271 -2.22 8.10 -18.24
C ARG A 271 -1.10 7.56 -17.36
N LYS A 272 -0.30 8.45 -16.77
CA LYS A 272 0.72 8.10 -15.78
C LYS A 272 0.11 7.96 -14.38
N ILE A 273 0.08 6.73 -13.86
CA ILE A 273 -0.48 6.40 -12.55
C ILE A 273 0.64 5.97 -11.61
N LEU A 274 0.77 6.66 -10.48
CA LEU A 274 1.73 6.37 -9.42
C LEU A 274 0.99 5.83 -8.19
N VAL A 275 1.53 4.80 -7.57
CA VAL A 275 1.04 4.24 -6.30
C VAL A 275 2.10 4.45 -5.22
N GLU A 276 1.72 5.19 -4.20
CA GLU A 276 2.50 5.46 -3.00
C GLU A 276 2.25 4.35 -1.97
N GLY A 277 3.23 3.47 -1.77
CA GLY A 277 3.20 2.49 -0.69
C GLY A 277 3.48 3.12 0.68
N ALA A 278 2.59 2.90 1.64
CA ALA A 278 2.82 3.21 3.05
C ALA A 278 3.59 2.07 3.76
N ASN A 279 4.30 2.41 4.85
CA ASN A 279 5.16 1.48 5.60
C ASN A 279 6.17 0.75 4.67
N ALA A 280 6.48 -0.52 4.91
CA ALA A 280 7.48 -1.26 4.14
C ALA A 280 7.28 -2.76 4.25
N THR A 281 7.97 -3.52 3.41
CA THR A 281 7.84 -4.97 3.30
C THR A 281 7.97 -5.69 4.64
N LEU A 282 8.95 -5.34 5.48
CA LEU A 282 9.15 -6.06 6.76
C LEU A 282 8.17 -5.64 7.86
N LEU A 283 7.27 -4.71 7.55
CA LEU A 283 6.11 -4.35 8.35
C LEU A 283 4.80 -4.89 7.75
N ASP A 284 4.84 -5.65 6.65
CA ASP A 284 3.68 -6.31 6.06
C ASP A 284 3.06 -7.31 7.04
N ILE A 285 1.73 -7.39 7.08
CA ILE A 285 1.02 -8.29 8.00
C ILE A 285 1.34 -9.78 7.78
N ASP A 286 1.59 -10.18 6.54
CA ASP A 286 1.86 -11.58 6.17
C ASP A 286 3.36 -11.86 6.06
N PHE A 287 4.11 -10.91 5.50
CA PHE A 287 5.51 -11.10 5.13
C PHE A 287 6.50 -10.33 6.01
N GLY A 288 6.01 -9.56 6.96
CA GLY A 288 6.86 -8.82 7.88
C GLY A 288 7.38 -9.65 9.04
N THR A 289 8.10 -8.99 9.95
CA THR A 289 8.58 -9.60 11.19
C THR A 289 7.46 -9.75 12.23
N TYR A 290 6.45 -10.56 11.93
CA TYR A 290 5.29 -10.79 12.79
C TYR A 290 5.71 -11.23 14.20
N PRO A 291 5.09 -10.71 15.29
CA PRO A 291 3.91 -9.82 15.31
C PRO A 291 4.23 -8.32 15.22
N PHE A 292 5.49 -7.93 15.07
CA PHE A 292 5.94 -6.53 15.06
C PHE A 292 5.81 -5.90 13.67
N VAL A 293 4.56 -5.85 13.20
CA VAL A 293 4.16 -5.45 11.84
C VAL A 293 2.96 -4.51 11.90
N THR A 294 2.60 -3.90 10.77
CA THR A 294 1.29 -3.23 10.64
C THR A 294 0.19 -4.23 10.27
N SER A 295 -1.05 -3.78 10.19
CA SER A 295 -2.23 -4.62 9.95
C SER A 295 -2.68 -4.62 8.49
N SER A 296 -1.79 -4.27 7.57
CA SER A 296 -2.06 -4.18 6.13
C SER A 296 -0.92 -4.79 5.31
N ASN A 297 -1.21 -5.15 4.06
CA ASN A 297 -0.19 -5.58 3.13
C ASN A 297 0.57 -4.37 2.58
N CYS A 298 1.86 -4.28 2.90
CA CYS A 298 2.79 -3.24 2.47
C CYS A 298 3.61 -3.64 1.23
N THR A 299 3.23 -4.76 0.62
CA THR A 299 3.85 -5.36 -0.56
C THR A 299 3.03 -5.10 -1.83
N VAL A 300 3.57 -5.47 -2.99
CA VAL A 300 2.96 -5.25 -4.30
C VAL A 300 1.56 -5.85 -4.43
N GLY A 301 1.28 -6.96 -3.73
CA GLY A 301 -0.06 -7.56 -3.68
C GLY A 301 -1.13 -6.63 -3.09
N GLY A 302 -0.74 -5.78 -2.13
CA GLY A 302 -1.60 -4.76 -1.52
C GLY A 302 -2.05 -3.67 -2.51
N VAL A 303 -1.33 -3.48 -3.62
CA VAL A 303 -1.75 -2.57 -4.70
C VAL A 303 -2.98 -3.12 -5.42
N CYS A 304 -2.99 -4.42 -5.72
CA CYS A 304 -4.11 -5.07 -6.39
C CYS A 304 -5.37 -5.01 -5.52
N THR A 305 -5.26 -5.50 -4.28
CA THR A 305 -6.41 -5.59 -3.35
C THR A 305 -6.88 -4.22 -2.85
N GLY A 306 -5.96 -3.26 -2.75
CA GLY A 306 -6.23 -1.93 -2.23
C GLY A 306 -6.80 -0.93 -3.23
N LEU A 307 -6.66 -1.19 -4.54
CA LEU A 307 -7.19 -0.36 -5.63
C LEU A 307 -8.24 -1.08 -6.50
N GLY A 308 -8.41 -2.39 -6.33
CA GLY A 308 -9.32 -3.20 -7.15
C GLY A 308 -8.82 -3.37 -8.59
N ILE A 309 -7.51 -3.47 -8.78
CA ILE A 309 -6.87 -3.60 -10.11
C ILE A 309 -6.30 -5.01 -10.31
N PRO A 310 -6.30 -5.56 -11.54
CA PRO A 310 -5.71 -6.87 -11.77
C PRO A 310 -4.18 -6.78 -11.85
N PRO A 311 -3.44 -7.86 -11.52
CA PRO A 311 -1.97 -7.85 -11.52
C PRO A 311 -1.33 -7.46 -12.86
N ARG A 312 -2.01 -7.75 -13.99
CA ARG A 312 -1.56 -7.37 -15.34
C ARG A 312 -1.39 -5.86 -15.56
N ASN A 313 -2.00 -5.04 -14.69
CA ASN A 313 -1.90 -3.58 -14.73
C ASN A 313 -0.73 -3.05 -13.89
N ILE A 314 0.04 -3.90 -13.21
CA ILE A 314 1.25 -3.47 -12.50
C ILE A 314 2.41 -3.40 -13.49
N GLY A 315 3.02 -2.23 -13.59
CA GLY A 315 4.21 -1.98 -14.40
C GLY A 315 5.47 -1.97 -13.54
N ALA A 316 6.17 -0.83 -13.52
CA ALA A 316 7.39 -0.68 -12.75
C ALA A 316 7.12 -0.73 -11.24
N VAL A 317 7.91 -1.51 -10.51
CA VAL A 317 7.86 -1.62 -9.04
C VAL A 317 9.22 -1.22 -8.50
N TYR A 318 9.29 -0.06 -7.86
CA TYR A 318 10.53 0.48 -7.32
C TYR A 318 10.66 0.18 -5.83
N GLY A 319 11.74 -0.52 -5.47
CA GLY A 319 12.09 -0.80 -4.08
C GLY A 319 12.98 0.29 -3.52
N VAL A 320 12.53 0.97 -2.46
CA VAL A 320 13.33 1.99 -1.78
C VAL A 320 14.09 1.34 -0.64
N VAL A 321 15.41 1.40 -0.73
CA VAL A 321 16.37 0.78 0.19
C VAL A 321 17.23 1.90 0.77
N LYS A 322 17.37 1.97 2.08
CA LYS A 322 18.33 2.87 2.72
C LYS A 322 19.71 2.20 2.72
N ALA A 323 20.78 2.98 2.55
CA ALA A 323 22.17 2.49 2.53
C ALA A 323 22.64 1.85 3.86
N TYR A 324 21.81 1.88 4.88
CA TYR A 324 21.95 1.18 6.15
C TYR A 324 20.54 0.82 6.64
N THR A 325 20.43 0.00 7.68
CA THR A 325 19.13 -0.49 8.13
C THR A 325 18.67 0.27 9.37
N THR A 326 17.37 0.53 9.46
CA THR A 326 16.75 1.11 10.66
C THR A 326 15.46 0.39 11.02
N ARG A 327 15.14 0.36 12.30
CA ARG A 327 13.88 -0.20 12.80
C ARG A 327 13.34 0.64 13.96
N VAL A 328 12.02 0.86 13.96
CA VAL A 328 11.30 1.43 15.10
C VAL A 328 10.73 0.28 15.94
N GLY A 329 10.84 0.39 17.26
CA GLY A 329 10.24 -0.56 18.18
C GLY A 329 11.04 -1.85 18.39
N VAL A 330 10.40 -2.79 19.07
CA VAL A 330 10.97 -4.07 19.49
C VAL A 330 11.00 -5.10 18.35
N GLY A 331 11.71 -6.20 18.57
CA GLY A 331 11.83 -7.35 17.67
C GLY A 331 13.23 -7.52 17.08
N ALA A 332 13.47 -8.64 16.41
CA ALA A 332 14.81 -9.03 15.95
C ALA A 332 15.40 -8.04 14.92
N PHE A 333 16.68 -7.71 15.07
CA PHE A 333 17.38 -6.85 14.13
C PHE A 333 18.80 -7.40 13.94
N PRO A 334 19.00 -8.34 12.98
CA PRO A 334 20.25 -9.09 12.85
C PRO A 334 21.50 -8.23 12.68
N THR A 335 21.39 -7.11 11.96
CA THR A 335 22.52 -6.19 11.71
C THR A 335 22.57 -4.98 12.63
N GLU A 336 21.80 -4.96 13.71
CA GLU A 336 21.80 -3.86 14.68
C GLU A 336 23.19 -3.57 15.22
N GLN A 337 23.49 -2.29 15.41
CA GLN A 337 24.73 -1.83 16.02
C GLN A 337 24.40 -1.10 17.33
N ASP A 338 24.35 -1.84 18.43
CA ASP A 338 24.18 -1.26 19.77
C ASP A 338 25.53 -0.77 20.33
N ASN A 339 26.14 0.18 19.61
CA ASN A 339 27.46 0.73 19.87
C ASN A 339 27.58 2.14 19.27
N ALA A 340 28.76 2.78 19.42
CA ALA A 340 29.02 4.13 18.94
C ALA A 340 28.77 4.33 17.43
N LEU A 341 28.89 3.28 16.62
CA LEU A 341 28.56 3.36 15.20
C LEU A 341 27.06 3.50 14.98
N GLY A 342 26.23 2.71 15.69
CA GLY A 342 24.77 2.85 15.61
C GLY A 342 24.30 4.24 16.02
N GLU A 343 24.88 4.81 17.08
CA GLU A 343 24.61 6.19 17.49
C GLU A 343 25.03 7.22 16.44
N LYS A 344 26.18 7.00 15.78
CA LYS A 344 26.67 7.84 14.67
C LYS A 344 25.71 7.81 13.48
N LEU A 345 25.26 6.62 13.08
CA LEU A 345 24.25 6.45 12.02
C LEU A 345 22.92 7.12 12.40
N GLN A 346 22.46 6.93 13.64
CA GLN A 346 21.23 7.53 14.15
C GLN A 346 21.28 9.06 14.11
N THR A 347 22.40 9.64 14.56
CA THR A 347 22.59 11.10 14.64
C THR A 347 22.72 11.72 13.26
N ARG A 348 23.62 11.21 12.41
CA ARG A 348 23.80 11.73 11.04
C ARG A 348 22.53 11.57 10.20
N GLY A 349 21.89 10.40 10.29
CA GLY A 349 20.68 10.07 9.56
C GLY A 349 19.41 10.76 10.07
N ARG A 350 19.48 11.46 11.22
CA ARG A 350 18.35 12.02 11.97
C ARG A 350 17.25 10.97 12.17
N GLU A 351 17.65 9.80 12.66
CA GLU A 351 16.78 8.64 12.75
C GLU A 351 15.91 8.69 14.01
N VAL A 352 14.91 9.57 13.94
CA VAL A 352 13.86 9.77 14.95
C VAL A 352 12.51 9.77 14.24
N GLY A 353 11.52 9.06 14.79
CA GLY A 353 10.17 8.99 14.25
C GLY A 353 9.47 10.35 14.30
N VAL A 354 8.92 10.82 13.19
CA VAL A 354 8.25 12.14 13.09
C VAL A 354 6.94 12.14 13.89
N THR A 355 6.17 11.06 13.82
CA THR A 355 4.89 10.95 14.54
C THR A 355 5.07 10.61 16.02
N THR A 356 6.03 9.73 16.35
CA THR A 356 6.17 9.16 17.70
C THR A 356 7.27 9.82 18.54
N GLY A 357 8.20 10.54 17.93
CA GLY A 357 9.40 11.08 18.58
C GLY A 357 10.43 10.02 19.01
N ARG A 358 10.19 8.73 18.72
CA ARG A 358 11.06 7.63 19.17
C ARG A 358 12.33 7.55 18.33
N LYS A 359 13.48 7.42 18.99
CA LYS A 359 14.76 7.07 18.35
C LYS A 359 14.65 5.72 17.65
N ARG A 360 15.20 5.62 16.44
CA ARG A 360 15.23 4.36 15.68
C ARG A 360 16.51 3.59 15.98
N ARG A 361 16.38 2.27 16.11
CA ARG A 361 17.52 1.36 16.13
C ARG A 361 18.21 1.41 14.76
N CYS A 362 19.53 1.37 14.73
CA CYS A 362 20.32 1.51 13.51
C CYS A 362 21.31 0.34 13.39
N GLY A 363 21.53 -0.10 12.16
CA GLY A 363 22.39 -1.24 11.86
C GLY A 363 22.96 -1.18 10.46
N TRP A 364 23.85 -2.11 10.14
CA TRP A 364 24.42 -2.25 8.81
C TRP A 364 23.35 -2.56 7.75
N LEU A 365 23.66 -2.30 6.49
CA LEU A 365 22.82 -2.78 5.39
C LEU A 365 22.77 -4.30 5.44
N ASP A 366 21.57 -4.84 5.27
CA ASP A 366 21.30 -6.26 5.28
C ASP A 366 20.68 -6.64 3.94
N LEU A 367 21.42 -7.42 3.13
CA LEU A 367 20.97 -7.84 1.81
C LEU A 367 20.13 -9.11 1.86
N VAL A 368 20.15 -9.87 2.96
CA VAL A 368 19.26 -11.03 3.13
C VAL A 368 17.81 -10.56 3.15
N LEU A 369 17.53 -9.50 3.93
CA LEU A 369 16.18 -8.94 4.00
C LEU A 369 15.77 -8.19 2.73
N VAL A 370 16.70 -7.50 2.05
CA VAL A 370 16.37 -6.79 0.80
C VAL A 370 16.09 -7.80 -0.32
N LYS A 371 16.85 -8.88 -0.38
CA LYS A 371 16.61 -9.99 -1.32
C LYS A 371 15.27 -10.68 -1.03
N TYR A 372 14.94 -10.92 0.24
CA TYR A 372 13.61 -11.39 0.63
C TYR A 372 12.49 -10.44 0.18
N ALA A 373 12.67 -9.13 0.36
CA ALA A 373 11.71 -8.15 -0.11
C ALA A 373 11.57 -8.14 -1.64
N HIS A 374 12.66 -8.37 -2.38
CA HIS A 374 12.61 -8.53 -3.82
C HIS A 374 11.84 -9.79 -4.25
N MET A 375 12.02 -10.93 -3.57
CA MET A 375 11.30 -12.18 -3.89
C MET A 375 9.77 -11.99 -3.85
N ILE A 376 9.28 -11.15 -2.93
CA ILE A 376 7.84 -10.89 -2.77
C ILE A 376 7.34 -9.83 -3.75
N ASN A 377 8.11 -8.76 -3.93
CA ASN A 377 7.64 -7.57 -4.65
C ASN A 377 8.02 -7.54 -6.13
N GLY A 378 8.99 -8.35 -6.57
CA GLY A 378 9.46 -8.37 -7.95
C GLY A 378 9.98 -7.00 -8.41
N PHE A 379 10.82 -6.35 -7.60
CA PHE A 379 11.35 -5.01 -7.92
C PHE A 379 11.98 -4.95 -9.32
N THR A 380 11.57 -3.97 -10.11
CA THR A 380 12.11 -3.71 -11.44
C THR A 380 13.35 -2.83 -11.39
N ALA A 381 13.46 -1.98 -10.36
CA ALA A 381 14.66 -1.22 -10.03
C ALA A 381 14.63 -0.79 -8.55
N LEU A 382 15.77 -0.40 -8.02
CA LEU A 382 15.92 0.10 -6.65
C LEU A 382 16.23 1.60 -6.62
N ALA A 383 15.83 2.24 -5.52
CA ALA A 383 16.30 3.56 -5.11
C ALA A 383 17.09 3.42 -3.81
N LEU A 384 18.40 3.60 -3.87
CA LEU A 384 19.30 3.57 -2.72
C LEU A 384 19.35 4.95 -2.08
N THR A 385 18.91 5.12 -0.84
CA THR A 385 18.83 6.43 -0.18
C THR A 385 19.82 6.58 0.95
N LYS A 386 20.13 7.83 1.31
CA LYS A 386 20.96 8.20 2.46
C LYS A 386 22.40 7.65 2.37
N LEU A 387 22.96 7.60 1.16
CA LEU A 387 24.34 7.16 0.95
C LEU A 387 25.33 8.12 1.65
N ASP A 388 25.01 9.42 1.68
CA ASP A 388 25.76 10.50 2.34
C ASP A 388 25.99 10.28 3.84
N ILE A 389 25.14 9.47 4.48
CA ILE A 389 25.27 9.16 5.90
C ILE A 389 26.52 8.32 6.17
N LEU A 390 26.97 7.54 5.18
CA LEU A 390 28.14 6.66 5.26
C LEU A 390 29.47 7.38 4.95
N ASP A 391 29.43 8.63 4.47
CA ASP A 391 30.60 9.40 4.00
C ASP A 391 31.79 9.48 4.97
N THR A 392 31.54 9.35 6.27
CA THR A 392 32.55 9.54 7.33
C THR A 392 33.04 8.24 7.96
N LEU A 393 32.67 7.10 7.38
CA LEU A 393 33.08 5.80 7.89
C LEU A 393 34.39 5.37 7.22
N GLU A 394 35.25 4.72 8.00
CA GLU A 394 36.53 4.18 7.49
C GLU A 394 36.35 2.81 6.85
N GLU A 395 35.40 2.05 7.39
CA GLU A 395 35.05 0.70 7.01
C GLU A 395 33.52 0.59 7.07
N LEU A 396 32.95 -0.18 6.14
CA LEU A 396 31.54 -0.47 6.05
C LEU A 396 31.34 -1.97 6.03
N LYS A 397 30.28 -2.46 6.67
CA LYS A 397 29.87 -3.86 6.56
C LYS A 397 28.50 -3.98 5.93
N ILE A 398 28.30 -5.07 5.20
CA ILE A 398 27.01 -5.46 4.62
C ILE A 398 26.73 -6.90 5.03
N GLY A 399 25.57 -7.15 5.64
CA GLY A 399 25.11 -8.51 5.94
C GLY A 399 24.66 -9.20 4.64
N ILE A 400 25.28 -10.32 4.30
CA ILE A 400 25.06 -11.03 3.02
C ILE A 400 24.50 -12.44 3.19
N GLY A 401 24.51 -12.97 4.41
CA GLY A 401 24.04 -14.29 4.72
C GLY A 401 23.67 -14.42 6.18
N TYR A 402 22.81 -15.38 6.48
CA TYR A 402 22.50 -15.77 7.85
C TYR A 402 22.97 -17.19 8.09
N ARG A 403 23.59 -17.40 9.24
CA ARG A 403 23.88 -18.74 9.78
C ARG A 403 22.98 -19.01 10.97
N LEU A 404 22.42 -20.20 11.01
CA LEU A 404 21.68 -20.70 12.16
C LEU A 404 22.34 -22.01 12.59
N GLU A 405 22.77 -22.08 13.84
CA GLU A 405 23.46 -23.25 14.40
C GLU A 405 24.65 -23.70 13.51
N GLY A 406 25.44 -22.72 13.06
CA GLY A 406 26.62 -22.93 12.22
C GLY A 406 26.35 -23.19 10.73
N LYS A 407 25.08 -23.31 10.29
CA LYS A 407 24.73 -23.56 8.87
C LYS A 407 24.14 -22.33 8.20
N THR A 408 24.61 -22.01 6.99
CA THR A 408 24.04 -20.93 6.18
C THR A 408 22.63 -21.30 5.72
N ILE A 409 21.66 -20.40 5.92
CA ILE A 409 20.27 -20.58 5.50
C ILE A 409 19.95 -19.71 4.28
N PRO A 410 19.22 -20.25 3.27
CA PRO A 410 18.91 -19.52 2.04
C PRO A 410 17.62 -18.68 2.13
N TYR A 411 17.02 -18.55 3.33
CA TYR A 411 15.73 -17.92 3.55
C TYR A 411 15.78 -16.95 4.73
N PHE A 412 14.84 -16.00 4.74
CA PHE A 412 14.60 -15.12 5.87
C PHE A 412 13.69 -15.85 6.89
N PRO A 413 14.13 -16.05 8.15
CA PRO A 413 13.31 -16.72 9.16
C PRO A 413 11.98 -16.00 9.44
N ALA A 414 10.87 -16.73 9.37
CA ALA A 414 9.54 -16.20 9.70
C ALA A 414 9.33 -16.02 11.21
N ASN A 415 9.93 -16.88 12.03
CA ASN A 415 9.79 -16.86 13.48
C ASN A 415 10.81 -15.89 14.13
N GLN A 416 10.34 -15.07 15.08
CA GLN A 416 11.18 -14.08 15.77
C GLN A 416 12.29 -14.71 16.61
N GLU A 417 12.00 -15.79 17.33
CA GLU A 417 12.98 -16.47 18.17
C GLU A 417 14.11 -17.09 17.33
N VAL A 418 13.80 -17.58 16.13
CA VAL A 418 14.79 -18.04 15.16
C VAL A 418 15.58 -16.86 14.59
N LEU A 419 14.90 -15.77 14.19
CA LEU A 419 15.55 -14.58 13.65
C LEU A 419 16.51 -13.92 14.66
N ASN A 420 16.23 -14.02 15.97
CA ASN A 420 17.14 -13.53 17.03
C ASN A 420 18.40 -14.38 17.21
N LYS A 421 18.40 -15.63 16.73
CA LYS A 421 19.53 -16.56 16.86
C LYS A 421 20.44 -16.57 15.63
N VAL A 422 20.10 -15.84 14.57
CA VAL A 422 20.93 -15.83 13.37
C VAL A 422 22.23 -15.10 13.63
N GLU A 423 23.32 -15.70 13.16
CA GLU A 423 24.61 -15.04 13.05
C GLU A 423 24.72 -14.46 11.65
N VAL A 424 25.02 -13.16 11.55
CA VAL A 424 25.13 -12.49 10.25
C VAL A 424 26.53 -12.69 9.67
N GLU A 425 26.58 -13.17 8.44
CA GLU A 425 27.78 -13.17 7.61
C GLU A 425 27.95 -11.79 6.98
N TYR A 426 29.08 -11.13 7.23
CA TYR A 426 29.37 -9.81 6.70
C TYR A 426 30.45 -9.85 5.62
N VAL A 427 30.29 -9.00 4.62
CA VAL A 427 31.38 -8.53 3.77
C VAL A 427 31.78 -7.13 4.21
N THR A 428 33.09 -6.86 4.15
CA THR A 428 33.68 -5.58 4.56
C THR A 428 34.13 -4.79 3.35
N PHE A 429 33.82 -3.50 3.32
CA PHE A 429 34.23 -2.54 2.30
C PHE A 429 35.04 -1.41 2.93
N PRO A 430 36.06 -0.87 2.23
CA PRO A 430 36.66 0.39 2.63
C PRO A 430 35.62 1.51 2.48
N GLY A 431 35.53 2.39 3.49
CA GLY A 431 34.77 3.62 3.38
C GLY A 431 35.47 4.64 2.46
N TRP A 432 34.80 5.75 2.14
CA TRP A 432 35.34 6.77 1.22
C TRP A 432 35.80 8.06 1.90
N LYS A 433 35.48 8.28 3.18
CA LYS A 433 35.91 9.44 4.01
C LYS A 433 35.80 10.81 3.30
N THR A 434 34.86 10.96 2.38
CA THR A 434 34.71 12.11 1.49
C THR A 434 33.23 12.43 1.33
N SER A 435 32.87 13.71 1.29
CA SER A 435 31.46 14.10 1.13
C SER A 435 30.95 13.77 -0.28
N THR A 436 29.76 13.17 -0.37
CA THR A 436 29.06 12.86 -1.61
C THR A 436 27.93 13.85 -1.95
N GLU A 437 27.59 14.78 -1.04
CA GLU A 437 26.40 15.65 -1.13
C GLU A 437 26.31 16.52 -2.41
N LYS A 438 27.46 16.80 -3.03
CA LYS A 438 27.56 17.61 -4.26
C LYS A 438 27.51 16.80 -5.56
N ALA A 439 27.64 15.48 -5.51
CA ALA A 439 27.63 14.65 -6.72
C ALA A 439 26.27 14.76 -7.42
N ARG A 440 26.26 14.79 -8.76
CA ARG A 440 25.03 14.82 -9.58
C ARG A 440 24.99 13.73 -10.64
N SER A 441 26.07 12.97 -10.78
CA SER A 441 26.17 11.79 -11.63
C SER A 441 26.80 10.62 -10.88
N PHE A 442 26.57 9.39 -11.35
CA PHE A 442 27.18 8.21 -10.74
C PHE A 442 28.72 8.27 -10.81
N GLN A 443 29.27 8.90 -11.86
CA GLN A 443 30.70 9.04 -12.08
C GLN A 443 31.37 10.03 -11.12
N GLU A 444 30.62 10.98 -10.55
CA GLU A 444 31.13 11.92 -9.54
C GLU A 444 31.25 11.31 -8.14
N LEU A 445 30.65 10.13 -7.91
CA LEU A 445 30.79 9.43 -6.63
C LEU A 445 32.21 8.86 -6.47
N PRO A 446 32.78 8.85 -5.24
CA PRO A 446 34.05 8.20 -4.94
C PRO A 446 34.05 6.73 -5.33
N ASP A 447 35.21 6.19 -5.70
CA ASP A 447 35.37 4.80 -6.15
C ASP A 447 34.74 3.78 -5.20
N ASN A 448 35.01 3.90 -3.90
CA ASN A 448 34.48 2.99 -2.89
C ASN A 448 32.95 3.10 -2.76
N ALA A 449 32.38 4.30 -2.94
CA ALA A 449 30.93 4.49 -2.95
C ALA A 449 30.29 3.83 -4.18
N ARG A 450 30.92 3.94 -5.36
CA ARG A 450 30.47 3.26 -6.58
C ARG A 450 30.56 1.74 -6.45
N GLN A 451 31.62 1.22 -5.83
CA GLN A 451 31.77 -0.21 -5.54
C GLN A 451 30.68 -0.71 -4.58
N TYR A 452 30.37 0.07 -3.53
CA TYR A 452 29.28 -0.23 -2.61
C TYR A 452 27.93 -0.36 -3.32
N VAL A 453 27.59 0.59 -4.21
CA VAL A 453 26.36 0.56 -5.02
C VAL A 453 26.34 -0.67 -5.93
N LYS A 454 27.40 -0.91 -6.71
CA LYS A 454 27.48 -2.03 -7.64
C LYS A 454 27.34 -3.38 -6.94
N TYR A 455 27.95 -3.53 -5.77
CA TYR A 455 27.84 -4.76 -5.00
C TYR A 455 26.39 -5.06 -4.57
N ILE A 456 25.63 -4.03 -4.20
CA ILE A 456 24.20 -4.18 -3.87
C ILE A 456 23.42 -4.65 -5.10
N GLU A 457 23.65 -4.06 -6.27
CA GLU A 457 23.01 -4.47 -7.53
C GLU A 457 23.32 -5.92 -7.89
N GLU A 458 24.60 -6.30 -7.86
CA GLU A 458 25.09 -7.64 -8.18
C GLU A 458 24.51 -8.70 -7.23
N HIS A 459 24.45 -8.40 -5.94
CA HIS A 459 24.00 -9.35 -4.92
C HIS A 459 22.48 -9.55 -4.93
N ILE A 460 21.70 -8.49 -5.18
CA ILE A 460 20.23 -8.58 -5.25
C ILE A 460 19.78 -9.06 -6.63
N GLY A 461 20.51 -8.73 -7.70
CA GLY A 461 20.13 -8.98 -9.09
C GLY A 461 19.16 -7.94 -9.65
N VAL A 462 19.08 -6.75 -9.05
CA VAL A 462 18.16 -5.67 -9.44
C VAL A 462 18.94 -4.37 -9.60
N PRO A 463 18.76 -3.63 -10.72
CA PRO A 463 19.51 -2.40 -10.95
C PRO A 463 19.05 -1.27 -10.02
N ILE A 464 19.99 -0.46 -9.56
CA ILE A 464 19.76 0.78 -8.83
C ILE A 464 19.56 1.89 -9.87
N LYS A 465 18.36 2.44 -9.91
CA LYS A 465 18.02 3.56 -10.80
C LYS A 465 18.37 4.91 -10.19
N TRP A 466 18.41 4.97 -8.87
CA TRP A 466 18.39 6.19 -8.10
C TRP A 466 19.27 6.12 -6.85
N ILE A 467 20.10 7.13 -6.62
CA ILE A 467 20.95 7.25 -5.43
C ILE A 467 20.70 8.59 -4.72
N GLY A 468 20.22 8.52 -3.48
CA GLY A 468 20.00 9.68 -2.63
C GLY A 468 21.21 9.99 -1.75
N ILE A 469 21.72 11.22 -1.85
CA ILE A 469 22.93 11.74 -1.20
C ILE A 469 22.66 13.04 -0.41
N GLY A 470 21.42 13.27 -0.02
CA GLY A 470 21.01 14.50 0.67
C GLY A 470 19.51 14.67 0.71
N LYS A 471 19.03 15.75 1.32
CA LYS A 471 17.59 15.96 1.60
C LYS A 471 16.78 16.49 0.41
N SER A 472 17.35 17.37 -0.41
CA SER A 472 16.61 18.00 -1.50
C SER A 472 16.33 17.00 -2.63
N ARG A 473 15.36 17.33 -3.49
CA ARG A 473 15.06 16.55 -4.70
C ARG A 473 16.24 16.49 -5.66
N GLU A 474 17.07 17.53 -5.71
CA GLU A 474 18.28 17.60 -6.55
C GLU A 474 19.40 16.67 -6.04
N CYS A 475 19.38 16.27 -4.78
CA CYS A 475 20.31 15.31 -4.19
C CYS A 475 19.93 13.86 -4.50
N MET A 476 19.26 13.63 -5.63
CA MET A 476 18.82 12.33 -6.09
C MET A 476 19.43 12.07 -7.48
N ILE A 477 20.54 11.34 -7.51
CA ILE A 477 21.25 10.98 -8.75
C ILE A 477 20.44 9.91 -9.49
N ARG A 478 20.07 10.19 -10.75
CA ARG A 478 19.45 9.21 -11.65
C ARG A 478 20.52 8.56 -12.52
N ILE A 479 20.54 7.23 -12.56
CA ILE A 479 21.53 6.45 -13.34
C ILE A 479 21.02 6.19 -14.77
N PHE A 480 19.73 5.88 -14.94
CA PHE A 480 19.09 5.62 -16.23
C PHE A 480 17.59 6.00 -16.25
#